data_AF-A0A6N2C023-F1
#
_entry.id   AF-A0A6N2C023-F1
#
_cell.length_a   1.000
_cell.length_b   1.000
_cell.length_c   1.000
_cell.angle_alpha   90.00
_cell.angle_beta   90.00
_cell.angle_gamma   90.00
#
_symmetry.space_group_name_H-M   'P 1'
#
loop_
_entity.id
_entity.type
_entity.pdbx_description
1 polymer ?
#
loop_
_entity_poly.entity_id
_entity_poly.type
_entity_poly.pdbx_seq_one_letter_code
_entity_poly.pdbx_strand_id
1 'polypeptide(L)'
;MATIQILIGPSCLQKDLWEIVVQVIVQESLADMISSKVAKVKVLGDMEIIPFVKSSGINLTIAGMVETRLAMGFTGHLAAGLGCFK
;
A
#
# COMPACT_ATOMS: atom_id res chain seq x y z
N MET A 1 -21.87 7.54 2.10
CA MET A 1 -20.61 8.17 2.54
C MET A 1 -19.61 8.01 1.41
N ALA A 2 -18.91 9.08 1.02
CA ALA A 2 -17.88 8.99 -0.02
C ALA A 2 -16.59 8.43 0.62
N THR A 3 -16.05 7.35 0.06
CA THR A 3 -14.77 6.78 0.49
C THR A 3 -13.64 7.48 -0.26
N ILE A 4 -12.68 8.05 0.47
CA ILE A 4 -11.49 8.69 -0.10
C ILE A 4 -10.39 7.65 -0.20
N GLN A 5 -10.01 7.30 -1.43
CA GLN A 5 -8.91 6.39 -1.73
C GLN A 5 -7.72 7.19 -2.29
N ILE A 6 -6.56 7.08 -1.64
CA ILE A 6 -5.31 7.67 -2.12
C ILE A 6 -4.45 6.60 -2.76
N LEU A 7 -4.19 6.76 -4.05
CA LEU A 7 -3.22 5.99 -4.79
C LEU A 7 -1.87 6.69 -4.74
N ILE A 8 -0.91 6.11 -4.02
CA ILE A 8 0.42 6.70 -3.93
C ILE A 8 1.19 6.39 -5.21
N GLY A 9 1.64 7.46 -5.88
CA GLY A 9 2.22 7.45 -7.22
C GLY A 9 3.75 7.29 -7.28
N PRO A 10 4.33 7.30 -8.50
CA PRO A 10 5.75 7.01 -8.76
C PRO A 10 6.74 8.02 -8.15
N SER A 11 6.30 9.18 -7.66
CA SER A 11 7.16 10.10 -6.92
C SER A 11 7.62 9.55 -5.57
N CYS A 12 6.97 8.51 -5.04
CA CYS A 12 7.36 7.81 -3.81
C CYS A 12 8.23 6.57 -4.05
N LEU A 13 9.10 6.61 -5.07
CA LEU A 13 10.03 5.52 -5.46
C LEU A 13 11.15 5.27 -4.44
N GLN A 14 11.30 6.15 -3.45
CA GLN A 14 12.33 6.06 -2.42
C GLN A 14 11.70 5.60 -1.10
N LYS A 15 12.29 4.58 -0.46
CA LYS A 15 11.77 3.92 0.75
C LYS A 15 11.35 4.93 1.82
N ASP A 16 12.22 5.92 2.06
CA ASP A 16 12.03 6.90 3.13
C ASP A 16 10.83 7.82 2.87
N LEU A 17 10.51 8.12 1.60
CA LEU A 17 9.39 8.99 1.25
C LEU A 17 8.05 8.27 1.38
N TRP A 18 8.02 6.97 1.10
CA TRP A 18 6.82 6.14 1.24
C TRP A 18 6.33 6.09 2.69
N GLU A 19 7.23 5.80 3.63
CA GLU A 19 6.89 5.71 5.06
C GLU A 19 6.36 7.05 5.59
N ILE A 20 7.01 8.16 5.25
CA ILE A 20 6.60 9.50 5.67
C ILE A 20 5.21 9.84 5.12
N VAL A 21 4.95 9.59 3.83
CA VAL A 21 3.65 9.89 3.22
C VAL A 21 2.53 9.06 3.85
N VAL A 22 2.77 7.76 4.06
CA VAL A 22 1.78 6.88 4.70
C VAL A 22 1.53 7.31 6.14
N GLN A 23 2.56 7.70 6.90
CA GLN A 23 2.41 8.23 8.25
C GLN A 23 1.55 9.49 8.27
N VAL A 24 1.80 10.45 7.37
CA VAL A 24 1.01 11.68 7.29
C VAL A 24 -0.46 11.38 6.94
N ILE A 25 -0.72 10.50 5.97
CA ILE A 25 -2.10 10.11 5.60
C ILE A 25 -2.83 9.48 6.79
N VAL A 26 -2.12 8.62 7.53
CA VAL A 26 -2.67 7.93 8.69
C VAL A 26 -2.93 8.89 9.85
N GLN A 27 -1.97 9.76 10.18
CA GLN A 27 -2.09 10.72 11.30
C GLN A 27 -3.16 11.77 11.05
N GLU A 28 -3.21 12.31 9.82
CA GLU A 28 -4.15 13.36 9.43
C GLU A 28 -5.49 12.80 8.92
N SER A 29 -5.67 11.47 8.92
CA SER A 29 -6.88 10.77 8.45
C SER A 29 -7.34 11.21 7.05
N LEU A 30 -6.39 11.36 6.12
CA LEU A 30 -6.65 11.90 4.78
C LEU A 30 -7.30 10.91 3.81
N ALA A 31 -7.35 9.62 4.16
CA ALA A 31 -7.92 8.58 3.32
C ALA A 31 -8.50 7.43 4.14
N ASP A 32 -9.57 6.83 3.64
CA ASP A 32 -10.15 5.59 4.15
C ASP A 32 -9.39 4.34 3.66
N MET A 33 -8.64 4.50 2.56
CA MET A 33 -7.93 3.43 1.89
C MET A 33 -6.64 3.92 1.21
N ILE A 34 -5.57 3.16 1.39
CA ILE A 34 -4.26 3.41 0.74
C ILE A 34 -3.99 2.26 -0.23
N SER A 35 -3.65 2.59 -1.47
CA SER A 35 -3.25 1.60 -2.46
C SER A 35 -1.73 1.59 -2.66
N SER A 36 -1.09 0.44 -2.39
CA SER A 36 0.32 0.24 -2.73
C SER A 36 0.49 -0.43 -4.10
N LYS A 37 1.60 -0.11 -4.77
CA LYS A 37 2.03 -0.71 -6.04
C LYS A 37 3.28 -1.54 -5.79
N VAL A 38 3.11 -2.85 -5.62
CA VAL A 38 4.18 -3.81 -5.25
C VAL A 38 5.33 -3.84 -6.26
N ALA A 39 5.10 -3.55 -7.55
CA ALA A 39 6.18 -3.46 -8.52
C ALA A 39 6.97 -2.13 -8.47
N LYS A 40 6.45 -1.10 -7.79
CA LYS A 40 7.08 0.23 -7.68
C LYS A 40 7.69 0.47 -6.30
N VAL A 41 7.01 0.03 -5.26
CA VAL A 41 7.53 0.01 -3.90
C VAL A 41 8.32 -1.29 -3.77
N LYS A 42 9.59 -1.23 -3.37
CA LYS A 42 10.34 -2.46 -3.09
C LYS A 42 9.52 -3.30 -2.11
N VAL A 43 9.30 -4.58 -2.41
CA VAL A 43 8.50 -5.52 -1.60
C VAL A 43 8.74 -5.38 -0.09
N LEU A 44 10.00 -5.15 0.31
CA LEU A 44 10.40 -4.95 1.71
C LEU A 44 9.76 -3.70 2.34
N GLY A 45 9.71 -2.58 1.62
CA GLY A 45 9.07 -1.34 2.10
C GLY A 45 7.58 -1.51 2.34
N ASP A 46 6.89 -2.28 1.49
CA ASP A 46 5.49 -2.64 1.73
C ASP A 46 5.34 -3.51 2.98
N MET A 47 6.18 -4.54 3.14
CA MET A 47 6.11 -5.42 4.30
C MET A 47 6.36 -4.71 5.64
N GLU A 48 7.21 -3.69 5.66
CA GLU A 48 7.50 -2.90 6.86
C GLU A 48 6.35 -1.97 7.26
N ILE A 49 5.62 -1.40 6.29
CA ILE A 49 4.54 -0.44 6.57
C ILE A 49 3.18 -1.11 6.87
N ILE A 50 2.96 -2.33 6.34
CA ILE A 50 1.67 -3.02 6.47
C ILE A 50 1.22 -3.17 7.94
N PRO A 51 2.08 -3.56 8.90
CA PRO A 51 1.71 -3.61 10.31
C PRO A 51 1.26 -2.25 10.87
N PHE A 52 1.94 -1.16 10.47
CA PHE A 52 1.60 0.20 10.90
C PHE A 52 0.22 0.60 10.40
N VAL A 53 -0.06 0.44 9.10
CA VAL A 53 -1.37 0.81 8.54
C VAL A 53 -2.50 -0.09 9.07
N LYS A 54 -2.20 -1.37 9.30
CA LYS A 54 -3.17 -2.27 9.95
C LYS A 54 -3.55 -1.77 11.34
N SER A 55 -2.58 -1.28 12.12
CA SER A 55 -2.84 -0.77 13.47
C SER A 55 -3.66 0.52 13.49
N SER A 56 -3.64 1.31 12.40
CA SER A 56 -4.41 2.55 12.29
C SER A 56 -5.85 2.36 11.82
N GLY A 57 -6.23 1.16 11.40
CA GLY A 57 -7.59 0.85 10.94
C GLY A 57 -7.91 1.31 9.50
N ILE A 58 -6.93 1.87 8.79
CA ILE A 58 -7.05 2.21 7.37
C ILE A 58 -6.90 0.93 6.53
N ASN A 59 -7.70 0.80 5.47
CA ASN A 59 -7.64 -0.37 4.61
C ASN A 59 -6.48 -0.24 3.62
N LEU A 60 -5.71 -1.31 3.44
CA LEU A 60 -4.76 -1.39 2.33
C LEU A 60 -5.42 -2.06 1.12
N THR A 61 -5.06 -1.60 -0.06
CA THR A 61 -5.32 -2.31 -1.32
C THR A 61 -4.04 -2.48 -2.10
N ILE A 62 -4.00 -3.48 -2.97
CA ILE A 62 -2.93 -3.58 -3.95
C ILE A 62 -3.43 -3.05 -5.29
N ALA A 63 -2.79 -1.99 -5.76
CA ALA A 63 -2.99 -1.48 -7.11
C ALA A 63 -2.04 -2.19 -8.06
N GLY A 64 -2.59 -2.88 -9.06
CA GLY A 64 -1.85 -3.41 -10.20
C GLY A 64 -1.89 -2.46 -11.39
N MET A 65 -0.75 -2.29 -12.06
CA MET A 65 -0.70 -1.76 -13.44
C MET A 65 -0.63 -2.94 -14.43
N VAL A 66 -0.21 -2.68 -15.68
CA VAL A 66 0.27 -3.71 -16.61
C VAL A 66 1.55 -4.33 -16.04
N GLU A 67 1.39 -5.29 -15.14
CA GLU A 67 2.47 -6.05 -14.51
C GLU A 67 2.56 -7.46 -15.12
N THR A 68 3.71 -8.11 -14.93
CA THR A 68 3.88 -9.50 -15.39
C THR A 68 3.04 -10.45 -14.54
N ARG A 69 2.72 -11.63 -15.07
CA ARG A 69 2.03 -12.68 -14.30
C ARG A 69 2.79 -13.10 -13.04
N LEU A 70 4.13 -13.00 -13.06
CA LEU A 70 4.97 -13.27 -11.90
C LEU A 70 4.75 -12.23 -10.79
N ALA A 71 4.80 -10.94 -11.14
CA ALA A 71 4.55 -9.86 -10.18
C ALA A 71 3.11 -9.93 -9.64
N MET A 72 2.12 -10.12 -10.52
CA MET A 72 0.72 -10.24 -10.12
C MET A 72 0.46 -11.47 -9.24
N GLY A 73 1.11 -12.61 -9.55
CA GLY A 73 1.02 -13.84 -8.76
C GLY A 73 1.68 -13.71 -7.38
N PHE A 74 2.84 -13.04 -7.30
CA PHE A 74 3.49 -12.71 -6.03
C PHE A 74 2.59 -11.82 -5.17
N THR A 75 2.08 -10.75 -5.77
CA THR A 75 1.15 -9.80 -5.15
C THR A 75 -0.12 -10.47 -4.61
N GLY A 76 -0.70 -11.40 -5.37
CA GLY A 76 -1.85 -12.18 -4.92
C GLY A 76 -1.54 -13.05 -3.69
N HIS A 77 -0.39 -13.72 -3.67
CA HIS A 77 0.05 -14.49 -2.50
C HIS A 77 0.37 -13.59 -1.30
N LEU A 78 1.00 -12.44 -1.53
CA LEU A 78 1.28 -11.45 -0.49
C LEU A 78 -0.02 -10.96 0.16
N ALA A 79 -1.02 -10.61 -0.67
CA ALA A 79 -2.31 -10.15 -0.19
C ALA A 79 -3.03 -11.23 0.64
N ALA A 80 -3.08 -12.45 0.11
CA ALA A 80 -3.72 -13.59 0.76
C ALA A 80 -3.00 -13.99 2.07
N GLY A 81 -1.67 -13.93 2.11
CA GLY A 81 -0.86 -14.32 3.26
C GLY A 81 -0.88 -13.31 4.40
N LEU A 82 -0.95 -12.01 4.09
CA LEU A 82 -0.95 -10.96 5.11
C LEU A 82 -2.35 -10.65 5.66
N GLY A 83 -3.41 -10.88 4.88
CA GLY A 83 -4.80 -10.69 5.32
C GLY A 83 -5.17 -9.23 5.66
N CYS A 84 -4.38 -8.27 5.19
CA CYS A 84 -4.54 -6.84 5.46
C CYS A 84 -5.21 -6.07 4.30
N PHE A 85 -5.55 -6.77 3.23
CA PHE A 85 -6.06 -6.19 2.00
C PHE A 85 -7.55 -6.46 1.87
N LYS A 86 -8.34 -5.43 1.54
CA LYS A 86 -9.79 -5.52 1.31
C LYS A 86 -10.16 -5.19 -0.12
#